data_AF-A0A1I8B7I7-F1
#
_entry.id   AF-A0A1I8B7I7-F1
#
_cell.length_a   1.000
_cell.length_b   1.000
_cell.length_c   1.000
_cell.angle_alpha   90.00
_cell.angle_beta   90.00
_cell.angle_gamma   90.00
#
_symmetry.space_group_name_H-M   'P 1'
#
loop_
_entity.id
_entity.type
_entity.pdbx_description
1 polymer ?
#
loop_
_entity_poly.entity_id
_entity_poly.type
_entity_poly.pdbx_seq_one_letter_code
_entity_poly.pdbx_strand_id
1 'polypeptide(L)'
;MDIYSNPQTEEAAIQFLQSKNILPTNKICANRHEMKLSIGNQVRWQCGKSKCRSEVKMRAGNWLEGSRIPFVTIVRFIYAWAFEMTSIKFCERRNKKHRGTARHHLESYLAEFMCRQEAKEEDFFEWICKKIAEFWPPK
;
A
#
# COMPACT_ATOMS: atom_id res chain seq x y z
N MET A 1 -4.72 -9.15 -12.75
CA MET A 1 -4.07 -7.85 -13.01
C MET A 1 -2.66 -8.16 -13.49
N ASP A 2 -2.15 -7.58 -14.58
CA ASP A 2 -0.75 -7.76 -15.02
C ASP A 2 0.12 -6.55 -14.61
N ILE A 3 1.45 -6.67 -14.66
CA ILE A 3 2.37 -5.60 -14.24
C ILE A 3 2.20 -4.31 -15.08
N TYR A 4 1.68 -4.41 -16.29
CA TYR A 4 1.47 -3.31 -17.23
C TYR A 4 0.13 -2.59 -17.00
N SER A 5 -0.84 -3.29 -16.41
CA SER A 5 -2.11 -2.75 -15.94
C SER A 5 -2.01 -2.01 -14.60
N ASN A 6 -0.83 -2.02 -13.96
CA ASN A 6 -0.57 -1.23 -12.77
C ASN A 6 -0.67 0.28 -13.08
N PRO A 7 -1.11 1.10 -12.11
CA PRO A 7 -1.11 2.54 -12.24
C PRO A 7 0.27 3.10 -12.64
N GLN A 8 0.29 3.98 -13.64
CA GLN A 8 1.53 4.59 -14.15
C GLN A 8 1.77 6.00 -13.61
N THR A 9 0.75 6.65 -13.03
CA THR A 9 0.83 7.99 -12.44
C THR A 9 0.45 7.96 -10.97
N GLU A 10 0.90 8.96 -10.20
CA GLU A 10 0.57 9.07 -8.78
C GLU A 10 -0.93 9.22 -8.57
N GLU A 11 -1.62 9.99 -9.42
CA GLU A 11 -3.07 10.16 -9.38
C GLU A 11 -3.78 8.82 -9.56
N ALA A 12 -3.39 8.04 -10.57
CA ALA A 12 -3.99 6.74 -10.83
C ALA A 12 -3.70 5.76 -9.69
N ALA A 13 -2.51 5.81 -9.08
CA ALA A 13 -2.16 4.97 -7.94
C ALA A 13 -2.98 5.32 -6.70
N ILE A 14 -3.21 6.61 -6.45
CA ILE A 14 -4.06 7.07 -5.34
C ILE A 14 -5.50 6.61 -5.56
N GLN A 15 -6.06 6.81 -6.75
CA GLN A 15 -7.41 6.36 -7.10
C GLN A 15 -7.56 4.84 -6.97
N PHE A 16 -6.54 4.09 -7.39
CA PHE A 16 -6.50 2.65 -7.21
C PHE A 16 -6.52 2.25 -5.73
N LEU A 17 -5.66 2.84 -4.90
CA LEU A 17 -5.62 2.54 -3.46
C LEU A 17 -6.91 2.97 -2.75
N GLN A 18 -7.57 4.04 -3.23
CA GLN A 18 -8.89 4.47 -2.76
C GLN A 18 -9.99 3.46 -3.12
N SER A 19 -9.99 2.91 -4.34
CA SER A 19 -10.97 1.91 -4.75
C SER A 19 -10.83 0.59 -3.99
N LYS A 20 -9.62 0.29 -3.49
CA LYS A 20 -9.32 -0.82 -2.58
C LYS A 20 -9.56 -0.51 -1.10
N ASN A 21 -10.08 0.67 -0.77
CA ASN A 21 -10.29 1.11 0.61
C ASN A 21 -9.01 1.10 1.47
N ILE A 22 -7.83 1.26 0.85
CA ILE A 22 -6.54 1.39 1.55
C ILE A 22 -6.30 2.87 1.91
N LEU A 23 -6.78 3.79 1.06
CA LEU A 23 -6.70 5.22 1.27
C LEU A 23 -8.10 5.84 1.38
N PRO A 24 -8.26 6.92 2.17
CA PRO A 24 -9.55 7.60 2.29
C PRO A 24 -9.94 8.25 0.96
N THR A 25 -11.22 8.13 0.59
CA THR A 25 -11.83 8.79 -0.59
C THR A 25 -12.36 10.19 -0.28
N ASN A 26 -12.68 10.44 0.99
CA ASN A 26 -13.18 11.71 1.51
C ASN A 26 -12.51 12.02 2.86
N LYS A 27 -12.44 13.30 3.22
CA LYS A 27 -11.96 13.71 4.53
C LYS A 27 -12.69 14.95 5.02
N ILE A 28 -12.92 14.97 6.33
CA ILE A 28 -13.59 16.07 7.03
C ILE A 28 -12.59 16.66 8.02
N CYS A 29 -12.48 17.99 8.07
CA CYS A 29 -11.60 18.65 9.04
C CYS A 29 -12.23 18.71 10.44
N ALA A 30 -11.46 19.10 11.45
CA ALA A 30 -11.94 19.25 12.83
C ALA A 30 -13.17 20.19 12.96
N ASN A 31 -13.30 21.17 12.05
CA ASN A 31 -14.42 22.10 11.98
C ASN A 31 -15.60 21.58 11.13
N ARG A 32 -15.64 20.28 10.82
CA ARG A 32 -16.70 19.61 10.04
C ARG A 32 -16.90 20.12 8.60
N HIS A 33 -15.83 20.63 7.98
CA HIS A 33 -15.86 20.98 6.56
C HIS A 33 -15.29 19.85 5.72
N GLU A 34 -15.92 19.59 4.57
CA GLU A 34 -15.35 18.74 3.53
C GLU A 34 -14.02 19.32 3.02
N MET A 35 -13.04 18.44 2.87
CA MET A 35 -11.72 18.77 2.37
C MET A 35 -11.55 18.33 0.92
N LYS A 36 -10.76 19.07 0.14
CA LYS A 36 -10.37 18.70 -1.21
C LYS A 36 -9.00 18.03 -1.20
N LEU A 37 -8.84 16.97 -1.97
CA LEU A 37 -7.55 16.34 -2.18
C LEU A 37 -6.73 17.19 -3.17
N SER A 38 -5.55 17.62 -2.74
CA SER A 38 -4.56 18.28 -3.58
C SER A 38 -3.45 17.29 -3.90
N ILE A 39 -3.21 17.08 -5.20
CA ILE A 39 -2.14 16.25 -5.72
C ILE A 39 -1.12 17.19 -6.37
N GLY A 40 0.08 17.21 -5.82
CA GLY A 40 1.21 18.04 -6.25
C GLY A 40 2.47 17.45 -5.63
N ASN A 41 3.46 18.28 -5.26
CA ASN A 41 4.66 17.79 -4.56
C ASN A 41 4.35 17.00 -3.27
N GLN A 42 3.22 17.30 -2.63
CA GLN A 42 2.72 16.53 -1.49
C GLN A 42 1.24 16.29 -1.67
N VAL A 43 0.83 15.04 -1.46
CA VAL A 43 -0.58 14.65 -1.48
C VAL A 43 -1.20 14.95 -0.12
N ARG A 44 -2.14 15.90 -0.09
CA ARG A 44 -2.76 16.38 1.14
C ARG A 44 -4.22 16.75 0.95
N TRP A 45 -4.99 16.60 2.01
CA TRP A 45 -6.33 17.13 2.15
C TRP A 45 -6.25 18.57 2.60
N GLN A 46 -6.95 19.47 1.92
CA GLN A 46 -7.01 20.89 2.26
C GLN A 46 -8.47 21.33 2.45
N CYS A 47 -8.75 22.04 3.53
CA CYS A 47 -10.04 22.67 3.73
C CYS A 47 -10.15 23.92 2.86
N GLY A 48 -11.17 24.00 2.00
CA GLY A 48 -11.40 25.14 1.12
C GLY A 48 -11.92 26.41 1.82
N LYS A 49 -12.22 26.36 3.13
CA LYS A 49 -12.71 27.51 3.88
C LYS A 49 -11.53 28.38 4.33
N SER A 50 -11.52 29.64 3.88
CA SER A 50 -10.45 30.61 4.11
C SER A 50 -10.11 30.87 5.59
N LYS A 51 -11.10 30.76 6.49
CA LYS A 51 -10.94 30.88 7.94
C LYS A 51 -10.43 29.60 8.62
N CYS A 52 -10.59 28.44 7.97
CA CYS A 52 -10.22 27.16 8.56
C CYS A 52 -8.78 26.76 8.24
N ARG A 53 -8.38 26.87 6.96
CA ARG A 53 -7.02 26.56 6.42
C ARG A 53 -6.39 25.26 6.94
N SER A 54 -7.22 24.32 7.39
CA SER A 54 -6.73 23.06 7.94
C SER A 54 -6.25 22.17 6.81
N GLU A 55 -5.14 21.50 7.05
CA GLU A 55 -4.53 20.57 6.10
C GLU A 55 -4.16 19.28 6.81
N VAL A 56 -4.35 18.16 6.13
CA VAL A 56 -3.96 16.84 6.63
C VAL A 56 -3.25 16.08 5.52
N LYS A 57 -2.05 15.57 5.79
CA LYS A 57 -1.32 14.74 4.82
C LYS A 57 -2.11 13.47 4.51
N MET A 58 -2.07 13.00 3.26
CA MET A 58 -2.78 11.77 2.85
C MET A 58 -2.38 10.53 3.67
N ARG A 59 -1.12 10.50 4.13
CA ARG A 59 -0.53 9.38 4.89
C ARG A 59 -0.76 9.46 6.40
N ALA A 60 -1.31 10.56 6.91
CA ALA A 60 -1.47 10.73 8.35
C ALA A 60 -2.49 9.73 8.91
N GLY A 61 -2.09 8.95 9.91
CA GLY A 61 -2.95 8.02 10.61
C GLY A 61 -3.24 6.69 9.89
N ASN A 62 -2.52 6.35 8.83
CA ASN A 62 -2.57 5.04 8.15
C ASN A 62 -1.18 4.39 8.04
N TRP A 63 -1.12 3.15 7.56
CA TRP A 63 0.14 2.36 7.50
C TRP A 63 1.25 2.96 6.63
N LEU A 64 0.95 3.97 5.81
CA LEU A 64 1.92 4.70 5.00
C LEU A 64 2.51 5.92 5.73
N GLU A 65 2.13 6.17 6.98
CA GLU A 65 2.64 7.27 7.79
C GLU A 65 4.17 7.21 7.90
N GLY A 66 4.82 8.38 7.76
CA GLY A 66 6.29 8.50 7.75
C GLY A 66 6.99 8.03 6.47
N SER A 67 6.33 7.27 5.59
CA SER A 67 6.91 6.83 4.33
C SER A 67 6.98 7.96 3.29
N ARG A 68 8.12 8.03 2.58
CA ARG A 68 8.36 8.93 1.43
C ARG A 68 8.24 8.22 0.08
N ILE A 69 7.87 6.94 0.08
CA ILE A 69 7.80 6.12 -1.12
C ILE A 69 6.61 6.58 -1.98
N PRO A 70 6.77 6.86 -3.29
CA PRO A 70 5.67 7.21 -4.20
C PRO A 70 4.53 6.18 -4.18
N PHE A 71 3.28 6.61 -4.37
CA PHE A 71 2.13 5.69 -4.35
C PHE A 71 2.18 4.67 -5.49
N VAL A 72 2.66 5.06 -6.68
CA VAL A 72 2.91 4.12 -7.78
C VAL A 72 3.87 3.02 -7.34
N THR A 73 4.94 3.39 -6.62
CA THR A 73 5.92 2.43 -6.11
C THR A 73 5.31 1.51 -5.06
N ILE A 74 4.42 2.01 -4.19
CA ILE A 74 3.71 1.18 -3.21
C ILE A 74 2.84 0.13 -3.91
N VAL A 75 2.06 0.52 -4.92
CA VAL A 75 1.23 -0.44 -5.69
C VAL A 75 2.12 -1.50 -6.35
N ARG A 76 3.24 -1.09 -6.96
CA ARG A 76 4.22 -2.02 -7.54
C ARG A 76 4.84 -2.95 -6.50
N PHE A 77 5.11 -2.46 -5.28
CA PHE A 77 5.59 -3.30 -4.19
C PHE A 77 4.57 -4.35 -3.76
N ILE A 78 3.31 -3.97 -3.57
CA ILE A 78 2.23 -4.91 -3.21
C ILE A 78 2.07 -5.95 -4.32
N TYR A 79 2.09 -5.52 -5.58
CA TYR A 79 2.01 -6.41 -6.74
C TYR A 79 3.22 -7.37 -6.81
N ALA A 80 4.44 -6.85 -6.68
CA ALA A 80 5.66 -7.66 -6.73
C ALA A 80 5.76 -8.65 -5.57
N TRP A 81 5.20 -8.31 -4.42
CA TRP A 81 5.05 -9.20 -3.27
C TRP A 81 4.03 -10.30 -3.57
N ALA A 82 2.86 -9.95 -4.09
CA ALA A 82 1.80 -10.91 -4.39
C ALA A 82 2.20 -11.94 -5.46
N PHE A 83 2.81 -11.49 -6.55
CA PHE A 83 3.14 -12.33 -7.70
C PHE A 83 4.55 -12.94 -7.65
N GLU A 84 5.15 -13.05 -6.46
CA GLU A 84 6.48 -13.65 -6.27
C GLU A 84 7.56 -13.06 -7.20
N MET A 85 7.44 -11.80 -7.61
CA MET A 85 8.50 -11.14 -8.38
C MET A 85 9.72 -10.86 -7.49
N THR A 86 9.54 -10.95 -6.16
CA THR A 86 10.62 -11.27 -5.22
C THR A 86 10.78 -12.79 -5.13
N SER A 87 11.06 -13.44 -6.25
CA SER A 87 11.08 -14.90 -6.31
C SER A 87 11.98 -15.48 -5.22
N ILE A 88 11.64 -16.68 -4.78
CA ILE A 88 12.58 -17.56 -4.07
C ILE A 88 13.95 -17.52 -4.78
N LYS A 89 14.00 -17.41 -6.12
CA LYS A 89 15.25 -17.22 -6.90
C LYS A 89 15.97 -15.88 -6.67
N PHE A 90 15.30 -14.77 -6.36
CA PHE A 90 15.91 -13.49 -5.98
C PHE A 90 16.52 -13.57 -4.58
N CYS A 91 15.78 -14.14 -3.61
CA CYS A 91 16.30 -14.42 -2.26
C CYS A 91 17.41 -15.49 -2.30
N GLU A 92 17.27 -16.55 -3.08
CA GLU A 92 18.28 -17.59 -3.32
C GLU A 92 19.52 -17.02 -4.04
N ARG A 93 19.39 -16.12 -5.02
CA ARG A 93 20.55 -15.50 -5.68
C ARG A 93 21.41 -14.70 -4.70
N ARG A 94 20.79 -14.04 -3.70
CA ARG A 94 21.53 -13.43 -2.58
C ARG A 94 21.98 -14.45 -1.53
N ASN A 95 21.19 -15.51 -1.29
CA ASN A 95 21.49 -16.56 -0.30
C ASN A 95 22.44 -17.65 -0.80
N LYS A 96 22.76 -17.74 -2.09
CA LYS A 96 23.74 -18.70 -2.63
C LYS A 96 25.17 -18.46 -2.12
N LYS A 97 25.42 -17.34 -1.44
CA LYS A 97 26.66 -17.13 -0.67
C LYS A 97 26.66 -17.80 0.71
N HIS A 98 25.53 -18.28 1.22
CA HIS A 98 25.42 -18.91 2.54
C HIS A 98 24.56 -20.18 2.46
N ARG A 99 25.23 -21.34 2.47
CA ARG A 99 24.58 -22.65 2.59
C ARG A 99 23.90 -22.76 3.96
N GLY A 100 22.60 -22.59 3.97
CA GLY A 100 21.74 -22.64 5.14
C GLY A 100 20.75 -21.48 5.09
N THR A 101 19.46 -21.78 4.95
CA THR A 101 18.41 -20.77 5.12
C THR A 101 18.60 -20.17 6.51
N ALA A 102 19.08 -18.92 6.58
CA ALA A 102 19.29 -18.27 7.85
C ALA A 102 17.96 -18.26 8.62
N ARG A 103 17.99 -18.62 9.90
CA ARG A 103 16.80 -18.83 10.74
C ARG A 103 15.79 -17.68 10.69
N HIS A 104 16.26 -16.45 10.45
CA HIS A 104 15.42 -15.25 10.33
C HIS A 104 14.62 -15.16 9.00
N HIS A 105 14.96 -15.96 7.98
CA HIS A 105 14.17 -16.07 6.75
C HIS A 105 13.05 -17.12 6.83
N LEU A 106 13.12 -18.04 7.80
CA LEU A 106 12.06 -19.03 8.01
C LEU A 106 10.74 -18.33 8.37
N GLU A 107 10.81 -17.25 9.15
CA GLU A 107 9.65 -16.44 9.50
C GLU A 107 9.00 -15.80 8.27
N SER A 108 9.79 -15.29 7.31
CA SER A 108 9.23 -14.74 6.07
C SER A 108 8.58 -15.80 5.18
N TYR A 109 9.16 -17.01 5.10
CA TYR A 109 8.60 -18.11 4.29
C TYR A 109 7.35 -18.70 4.93
N LEU A 110 7.34 -18.89 6.24
CA LEU A 110 6.15 -19.35 6.96
C LEU A 110 5.04 -18.31 6.90
N ALA A 111 5.35 -17.02 7.09
CA ALA A 111 4.37 -15.95 6.91
C ALA A 111 3.80 -15.93 5.49
N GLU A 112 4.64 -16.08 4.46
CA GLU A 112 4.20 -16.17 3.07
C GLU A 112 3.29 -17.38 2.84
N PHE A 113 3.70 -18.57 3.28
CA PHE A 113 2.93 -19.81 3.14
C PHE A 113 1.58 -19.70 3.85
N MET A 114 1.55 -19.22 5.10
CA MET A 114 0.33 -19.02 5.87
C MET A 114 -0.62 -18.03 5.18
N CYS A 115 -0.11 -16.91 4.67
CA CYS A 115 -0.89 -15.95 3.87
C CYS A 115 -1.51 -16.62 2.63
N ARG A 116 -0.76 -17.44 1.90
CA ARG A 116 -1.27 -18.17 0.72
C ARG A 116 -2.34 -19.19 1.09
N GLN A 117 -2.18 -19.90 2.20
CA GLN A 117 -3.18 -20.84 2.70
C GLN A 117 -4.48 -20.14 3.11
N GLU A 118 -4.39 -18.93 3.68
CA GLU A 118 -5.55 -18.14 4.06
C GLU A 118 -6.31 -17.55 2.87
N ALA A 119 -5.63 -17.28 1.75
CA ALA A 119 -6.23 -16.68 0.56
C ALA A 119 -7.20 -17.60 -0.21
N LYS A 120 -7.19 -18.92 0.03
CA LYS A 120 -8.18 -19.91 -0.43
C LYS A 120 -8.80 -19.62 -1.81
N GLU A 121 -7.99 -19.75 -2.86
CA GLU A 121 -8.34 -19.56 -4.28
C GLU A 121 -8.64 -18.11 -4.75
N GLU A 122 -8.66 -17.11 -3.86
CA GLU A 122 -8.75 -15.69 -4.26
C GLU A 122 -7.45 -15.23 -4.97
N ASP A 123 -7.58 -14.21 -5.85
CA ASP A 123 -6.40 -13.50 -6.38
C ASP A 123 -5.59 -12.94 -5.21
N PHE A 124 -4.35 -13.41 -5.06
CA PHE A 124 -3.54 -13.14 -3.87
C PHE A 124 -3.21 -11.65 -3.69
N PHE A 125 -3.15 -10.90 -4.80
CA PHE A 125 -2.94 -9.45 -4.74
C PHE A 125 -4.20 -8.74 -4.21
N GLU A 126 -5.37 -9.14 -4.68
CA GLU A 126 -6.65 -8.66 -4.15
C GLU A 126 -6.81 -9.01 -2.67
N TRP A 127 -6.43 -10.23 -2.27
CA TRP A 127 -6.45 -10.66 -0.88
C TRP A 127 -5.54 -9.80 0.01
N ILE A 128 -4.30 -9.51 -0.43
CA ILE A 128 -3.40 -8.62 0.31
C ILE A 128 -4.01 -7.22 0.44
N CYS A 129 -4.55 -6.66 -0.64
CA CYS A 129 -5.18 -5.34 -0.59
C CYS A 129 -6.31 -5.29 0.44
N LYS A 130 -7.15 -6.33 0.47
CA LYS A 130 -8.23 -6.50 1.45
C LYS A 130 -7.68 -6.58 2.87
N LYS A 131 -6.62 -7.36 3.13
CA LYS A 131 -6.01 -7.47 4.46
C LYS A 131 -5.38 -6.17 4.95
N ILE A 132 -4.75 -5.41 4.06
CA ILE A 132 -4.23 -4.07 4.39
C ILE A 132 -5.40 -3.16 4.82
N ALA A 133 -6.49 -3.14 4.06
CA ALA A 133 -7.67 -2.33 4.38
C ALA A 133 -8.37 -2.77 5.67
N GLU A 134 -8.43 -4.07 5.97
CA GLU A 134 -9.00 -4.62 7.21
C GLU A 134 -8.18 -4.23 8.45
N PHE A 135 -6.85 -4.35 8.39
CA PHE A 135 -5.98 -4.13 9.54
C PHE A 135 -5.64 -2.63 9.76
N TRP A 136 -5.60 -1.84 8.68
CA TRP A 136 -5.39 -0.40 8.72
C TRP A 136 -6.49 0.34 7.94
N PRO A 137 -7.72 0.39 8.49
CA PRO A 137 -8.82 1.07 7.83
C PRO A 137 -8.51 2.57 7.66
N PRO A 138 -8.91 3.17 6.52
CA PRO A 138 -8.66 4.57 6.25
C PRO A 138 -9.42 5.46 7.25
N LYS A 139 -8.75 6.52 7.71
CA LYS A 139 -9.27 7.50 8.69
C LYS A 139 -9.60 8.86 8.07
#